data_AF-A0AAI9UAS1-F1
#
_entry.id   AF-A0AAI9UAS1-F1
#
_cell.length_a   1.000
_cell.length_b   1.000
_cell.length_c   1.000
_cell.angle_alpha   90.00
_cell.angle_beta   90.00
_cell.angle_gamma   90.00
#
_symmetry.space_group_name_H-M   'P 1'
#
loop_
_entity.id
_entity.type
_entity.pdbx_description
1 polymer ?
#
loop_
_entity_poly.entity_id
_entity_poly.type
_entity_poly.pdbx_seq_one_letter_code
_entity_poly.pdbx_strand_id
1 'polypeptide(L)'
;MGANYMELQPGAQVPPQMLKSRQTKSYSKRKKTRVFALLRRRTWAFPLFLTIVILSLYAVNPTDSNPTYHFIFPSYKLDDDSAGTIQYGKGPWDIAFVAFYTIFLTFTREVCMQELLTPLARAWGIKSRAKRARFAENMYTALYVTVIGPWGLHVMSRTPVWYFDTHGMYEGFPHRTHDASFKCYYLLQAAFWAQQVVVMVLGLEQRRKDFHELVAHHVVTVALVALSYRFHFAYMGIAVYITHDISDFFLAVSKSLNYLDNKLQGVSFGVCIAVWIYLRHYINLRILYSALPGSEFSTVGPYELNWETEQYKCPLSNFITFGLLALLQALNLFWLYCLLRSAYKFVFLGVAKDDRSEDEEVPTAQRVVQKEGHVMTASDVSSHSLDESRPLLSQGSVQQRRSRKATT
;
A
#
# COMPACT_ATOMS: atom_id res chain seq x y z
N MET A 1 47.78 -30.56 -4.29
CA MET A 1 48.62 -30.27 -3.11
C MET A 1 47.73 -30.31 -1.88
N GLY A 2 48.10 -31.13 -0.90
CA GLY A 2 47.19 -31.80 0.04
C GLY A 2 46.48 -30.92 1.06
N ALA A 3 45.23 -31.33 1.37
CA ALA A 3 44.53 -30.92 2.57
C ALA A 3 45.13 -31.68 3.76
N ASN A 4 45.85 -30.98 4.62
CA ASN A 4 46.31 -31.50 5.91
C ASN A 4 45.09 -31.75 6.81
N TYR A 5 44.70 -33.01 6.93
CA TYR A 5 43.87 -33.46 8.04
C TYR A 5 44.77 -33.52 9.28
N MET A 6 44.61 -32.57 10.20
CA MET A 6 45.13 -32.72 11.56
C MET A 6 44.37 -33.88 12.22
N GLU A 7 45.06 -35.01 12.36
CA GLU A 7 44.71 -36.09 13.27
C GLU A 7 44.52 -35.51 14.68
N LEU A 8 43.27 -35.48 15.15
CA LEU A 8 42.99 -35.25 16.55
C LEU A 8 43.34 -36.53 17.32
N GLN A 9 44.44 -36.49 18.08
CA GLN A 9 44.79 -37.56 19.00
C GLN A 9 43.62 -37.84 19.97
N PRO A 10 43.21 -39.10 20.16
CA PRO A 10 42.19 -39.45 21.15
C PRO A 10 42.80 -39.32 22.54
N GLY A 11 42.45 -38.26 23.27
CA GLY A 11 42.89 -38.04 24.66
C GLY A 11 43.13 -36.58 25.07
N ALA A 12 43.12 -35.63 24.13
CA ALA A 12 43.36 -34.22 24.48
C ALA A 12 42.15 -33.59 25.20
N GLN A 13 42.28 -33.35 26.52
CA GLN A 13 41.32 -32.57 27.28
C GLN A 13 41.32 -31.11 26.79
N VAL A 14 40.19 -30.65 26.26
CA VAL A 14 40.01 -29.27 25.82
C VAL A 14 40.14 -28.34 27.04
N PRO A 15 41.02 -27.30 27.00
CA PRO A 15 41.21 -26.41 28.14
C PRO A 15 39.89 -25.74 28.56
N PRO A 16 39.54 -25.68 29.86
CA PRO A 16 38.25 -25.17 30.33
C PRO A 16 37.97 -23.70 29.94
N GLN A 17 39.01 -22.91 29.69
CA GLN A 17 38.88 -21.53 29.20
C GLN A 17 38.34 -21.46 27.76
N MET A 18 38.66 -22.43 26.89
CA MET A 18 38.13 -22.48 25.52
C MET A 18 36.66 -22.93 25.49
N LEU A 19 36.23 -23.78 26.42
CA LEU A 19 34.83 -24.18 26.57
C LEU A 19 33.95 -23.00 27.04
N LYS A 20 34.43 -22.20 28.02
CA LYS A 20 33.73 -20.98 28.48
C LYS A 20 33.59 -19.94 27.37
N SER A 21 34.62 -19.67 26.58
CA SER A 21 34.54 -18.68 25.49
C SER A 21 33.62 -19.11 24.33
N ARG A 22 33.53 -20.42 24.08
CA ARG A 22 32.64 -20.98 23.05
C ARG A 22 31.18 -21.03 23.51
N GLN A 23 30.92 -21.30 24.79
CA GLN A 23 29.59 -21.23 25.39
C GLN A 23 29.05 -19.80 25.45
N THR A 24 29.87 -18.80 25.85
CA THR A 24 29.43 -17.39 25.89
C THR A 24 29.18 -16.84 24.49
N LYS A 25 30.03 -17.16 23.50
CA LYS A 25 29.80 -16.80 22.08
C LYS A 25 28.57 -17.50 21.50
N SER A 26 28.32 -18.78 21.83
CA SER A 26 27.15 -19.53 21.38
C SER A 26 25.85 -19.03 22.01
N TYR A 27 25.86 -18.72 23.32
CA TYR A 27 24.72 -18.14 24.03
C TYR A 27 24.39 -16.73 23.51
N SER A 28 25.40 -15.88 23.29
CA SER A 28 25.24 -14.55 22.68
C SER A 28 24.70 -14.63 21.26
N LYS A 29 25.22 -15.53 20.41
CA LYS A 29 24.66 -15.79 19.08
C LYS A 29 23.20 -16.24 19.17
N ARG A 30 22.87 -17.21 20.02
CA ARG A 30 21.51 -17.78 20.19
C ARG A 30 20.51 -16.75 20.75
N LYS A 31 20.94 -15.86 21.65
CA LYS A 31 20.14 -14.74 22.16
C LYS A 31 19.91 -13.68 21.09
N LYS A 32 20.94 -13.33 20.30
CA LYS A 32 20.81 -12.49 19.11
C LYS A 32 19.85 -13.14 18.08
N THR A 33 19.94 -14.44 17.81
CA THR A 33 19.02 -15.12 16.87
C THR A 33 17.58 -15.12 17.38
N ARG A 34 17.35 -15.27 18.69
CA ARG A 34 16.00 -15.22 19.28
C ARG A 34 15.41 -13.81 19.26
N VAL A 35 16.19 -12.78 19.57
CA VAL A 35 15.74 -11.37 19.48
C VAL A 35 15.46 -11.01 18.02
N PHE A 36 16.33 -11.36 17.08
CA PHE A 36 16.07 -11.19 15.65
C PHE A 36 14.87 -12.02 15.16
N ALA A 37 14.64 -13.22 15.70
CA ALA A 37 13.46 -14.03 15.38
C ALA A 37 12.15 -13.47 15.98
N LEU A 38 12.21 -12.84 17.17
CA LEU A 38 11.09 -12.13 17.78
C LEU A 38 10.76 -10.83 17.04
N LEU A 39 11.77 -10.04 16.68
CA LEU A 39 11.67 -8.87 15.79
C LEU A 39 11.11 -9.26 14.40
N ARG A 40 11.49 -10.42 13.88
CA ARG A 40 10.95 -10.96 12.61
C ARG A 40 9.52 -11.49 12.74
N ARG A 41 9.02 -11.79 13.94
CA ARG A 41 7.63 -12.22 14.18
C ARG A 41 6.68 -11.05 14.42
N ARG A 42 7.18 -9.90 14.89
CA ARG A 42 6.42 -8.66 15.09
C ARG A 42 7.15 -7.51 14.41
N THR A 43 6.93 -7.37 13.11
CA THR A 43 7.52 -6.30 12.28
C THR A 43 7.18 -4.90 12.80
N TRP A 44 6.08 -4.74 13.55
CA TRP A 44 5.71 -3.50 14.23
C TRP A 44 6.60 -3.13 15.43
N ALA A 45 7.37 -4.06 16.00
CA ALA A 45 8.13 -3.82 17.23
C ALA A 45 9.26 -2.80 17.05
N PHE A 46 9.94 -2.81 15.90
CA PHE A 46 11.03 -1.88 15.62
C PHE A 46 10.52 -0.44 15.38
N PRO A 47 9.54 -0.20 14.50
CA PRO A 47 8.90 1.11 14.38
C PRO A 47 8.31 1.62 15.70
N LEU A 48 7.65 0.74 16.48
CA LEU A 48 7.13 1.10 17.81
C LEU A 48 8.23 1.57 18.75
N PHE A 49 9.35 0.83 18.81
CA PHE A 49 10.48 1.20 19.66
C PHE A 49 10.99 2.61 19.33
N LEU A 50 11.18 2.91 18.03
CA LEU A 50 11.60 4.24 17.59
C LEU A 50 10.60 5.34 17.97
N THR A 51 9.30 5.09 17.77
CA THR A 51 8.23 6.01 18.18
C THR A 51 8.26 6.27 19.68
N ILE A 52 8.35 5.22 20.50
CA ILE A 52 8.38 5.34 21.97
C ILE A 52 9.61 6.12 22.42
N VAL A 53 10.78 5.89 21.81
CA VAL A 53 12.01 6.63 22.16
C VAL A 53 11.81 8.13 21.95
N ILE A 54 11.30 8.54 20.80
CA ILE A 54 11.09 9.96 20.47
C ILE A 54 10.04 10.58 21.40
N LEU A 55 8.92 9.89 21.64
CA LEU A 55 7.88 10.37 22.56
C LEU A 55 8.37 10.45 24.02
N SER A 56 9.22 9.51 24.45
CA SER A 56 9.79 9.49 25.80
C SER A 56 10.78 10.64 25.99
N LEU A 57 11.62 10.91 24.98
CA LEU A 57 12.53 12.06 24.99
C LEU A 57 11.78 13.39 25.06
N TYR A 58 10.61 13.48 24.41
CA TYR A 58 9.72 14.64 24.57
C TYR A 58 9.13 14.71 25.98
N ALA A 59 8.65 13.59 26.53
CA ALA A 59 8.02 13.55 27.85
C ALA A 59 8.96 13.94 29.00
N VAL A 60 10.28 13.77 28.85
CA VAL A 60 11.28 14.22 29.83
C VAL A 60 11.31 15.75 29.96
N ASN A 61 11.09 16.48 28.86
CA ASN A 61 11.01 17.93 28.86
C ASN A 61 9.98 18.41 27.82
N PRO A 62 8.69 18.50 28.19
CA PRO A 62 7.60 18.81 27.27
C PRO A 62 7.50 20.32 27.01
N THR A 63 8.55 20.90 26.46
CA THR A 63 8.63 22.31 26.10
C THR A 63 9.07 22.48 24.65
N ASP A 64 8.77 23.63 24.07
CA ASP A 64 9.15 23.98 22.69
C ASP A 64 10.68 24.03 22.49
N SER A 65 11.45 24.12 23.58
CA SER A 65 12.91 24.07 23.56
C SER A 65 13.48 22.67 23.37
N ASN A 66 12.64 21.62 23.43
CA ASN A 66 13.08 20.25 23.21
C ASN A 66 13.27 19.99 21.71
N PRO A 67 14.42 19.47 21.25
CA PRO A 67 14.61 19.13 19.84
C PRO A 67 13.57 18.12 19.31
N THR A 68 12.98 17.28 20.17
CA THR A 68 11.93 16.34 19.76
C THR A 68 10.58 17.01 19.50
N TYR A 69 10.39 18.27 19.92
CA TYR A 69 9.18 19.06 19.62
C TYR A 69 8.94 19.11 18.11
N HIS A 70 9.98 19.37 17.33
CA HIS A 70 9.93 19.46 15.86
C HIS A 70 9.49 18.19 15.14
N PHE A 71 9.56 17.03 15.81
CA PHE A 71 9.10 15.76 15.26
C PHE A 71 7.60 15.55 15.50
N ILE A 72 7.04 16.12 16.56
CA ILE A 72 5.67 15.87 17.03
C ILE A 72 4.72 16.99 16.61
N PHE A 73 5.18 18.24 16.63
CA PHE A 73 4.35 19.41 16.37
C PHE A 73 4.82 20.19 15.14
N PRO A 74 3.89 20.87 14.42
CA PRO A 74 4.26 21.76 13.33
C PRO A 74 5.24 22.83 13.78
N SER A 75 6.34 23.00 13.04
CA SER A 75 7.39 23.97 13.33
C SER A 75 7.14 25.31 12.65
N TYR A 76 7.87 26.37 13.05
CA TYR A 76 7.82 27.70 12.43
C TYR A 76 6.49 28.44 12.64
N LYS A 77 6.01 28.46 13.88
CA LYS A 77 4.88 29.31 14.28
C LYS A 77 5.26 30.79 14.08
N LEU A 78 4.37 31.55 13.46
CA LEU A 78 4.52 32.99 13.29
C LEU A 78 3.61 33.70 14.30
N ASP A 79 4.15 34.75 14.93
CA ASP A 79 3.47 35.52 15.99
C ASP A 79 2.54 36.63 15.43
N ASP A 80 2.13 36.52 14.17
CA ASP A 80 1.35 37.56 13.50
C ASP A 80 -0.14 37.46 13.85
N ASP A 81 -0.59 38.32 14.76
CA ASP A 81 -1.96 38.44 15.27
C ASP A 81 -2.97 39.02 14.26
N SER A 82 -2.51 39.44 13.08
CA SER A 82 -3.33 40.20 12.13
C SER A 82 -4.44 39.41 11.41
N ALA A 83 -4.39 38.07 11.42
CA ALA A 83 -5.34 37.20 10.71
C ALA A 83 -6.30 36.39 11.62
N GLY A 84 -6.27 36.61 12.94
CA GLY A 84 -7.12 35.89 13.92
C GLY A 84 -6.89 34.36 14.00
N THR A 85 -5.95 33.82 13.23
CA THR A 85 -5.58 32.40 13.18
C THR A 85 -4.07 32.26 13.13
N ILE A 86 -3.51 31.37 13.96
CA ILE A 86 -2.07 31.14 14.07
C ILE A 86 -1.55 30.56 12.75
N GLN A 87 -0.62 31.27 12.12
CA GLN A 87 -0.01 30.87 10.86
C GLN A 87 1.36 30.21 11.09
N TYR A 88 1.71 29.29 10.19
CA TYR A 88 2.99 28.58 10.20
C TYR A 88 3.72 28.77 8.87
N GLY A 89 5.01 29.09 8.96
CA GLY A 89 5.94 29.11 7.82
C GLY A 89 6.40 27.72 7.41
N LYS A 90 7.45 27.64 6.58
CA LYS A 90 8.05 26.38 6.10
C LYS A 90 9.53 26.33 6.45
N GLY A 91 10.07 25.13 6.64
CA GLY A 91 11.51 24.97 6.80
C GLY A 91 11.98 23.52 6.99
N PRO A 92 13.29 23.30 7.17
CA PRO A 92 13.88 21.95 7.23
C PRO A 92 13.34 21.08 8.37
N TRP A 93 12.86 21.64 9.48
CA TRP A 93 12.25 20.86 10.56
C TRP A 93 10.95 20.16 10.14
N ASP A 94 10.32 20.59 9.05
CA ASP A 94 9.16 19.89 8.49
C ASP A 94 9.54 18.50 7.96
N ILE A 95 10.81 18.30 7.55
CA ILE A 95 11.33 16.98 7.17
C ILE A 95 11.42 16.06 8.39
N ALA A 96 11.80 16.58 9.56
CA ALA A 96 11.86 15.82 10.80
C ALA A 96 10.46 15.36 11.23
N PHE A 97 9.47 16.24 11.12
CA PHE A 97 8.05 15.91 11.31
C PHE A 97 7.62 14.77 10.38
N VAL A 98 7.85 14.93 9.06
CA VAL A 98 7.51 13.91 8.06
C VAL A 98 8.18 12.58 8.38
N ALA A 99 9.47 12.58 8.72
CA ALA A 99 10.23 11.36 9.04
C ALA A 99 9.69 10.64 10.28
N PHE A 100 9.36 11.36 11.35
CA PHE A 100 8.75 10.77 12.54
C PHE A 100 7.39 10.15 12.21
N TYR A 101 6.52 10.89 11.52
CA TYR A 101 5.20 10.38 11.17
C TYR A 101 5.25 9.23 10.17
N THR A 102 6.25 9.15 9.29
CA THR A 102 6.50 7.97 8.44
C THR A 102 6.78 6.71 9.29
N ILE A 103 7.59 6.84 10.34
CA ILE A 103 7.88 5.74 11.29
C ILE A 103 6.61 5.38 12.07
N PHE A 104 5.90 6.38 12.60
CA PHE A 104 4.65 6.18 13.33
C PHE A 104 3.56 5.51 12.48
N LEU A 105 3.41 5.91 11.22
CA LEU A 105 2.46 5.31 10.28
C LEU A 105 2.87 3.88 9.91
N THR A 106 4.17 3.59 9.81
CA THR A 106 4.65 2.21 9.58
C THR A 106 4.32 1.32 10.77
N PHE A 107 4.52 1.81 12.00
CA PHE A 107 4.07 1.13 13.22
C PHE A 107 2.57 0.86 13.18
N THR A 108 1.77 1.91 12.96
CA THR A 108 0.31 1.85 12.97
C THR A 108 -0.22 0.88 11.91
N ARG A 109 0.33 0.94 10.69
CA ARG A 109 0.03 0.02 9.59
C ARG A 109 0.22 -1.43 10.01
N GLU A 110 1.39 -1.77 10.53
CA GLU A 110 1.73 -3.16 10.87
C GLU A 110 0.85 -3.68 12.01
N VAL A 111 0.55 -2.86 13.02
CA VAL A 111 -0.39 -3.25 14.09
C VAL A 111 -1.80 -3.44 13.54
N CYS A 112 -2.32 -2.48 12.78
CA CYS A 112 -3.66 -2.60 12.17
C CYS A 112 -3.76 -3.83 11.28
N MET A 113 -2.76 -4.10 10.45
CA MET A 113 -2.79 -5.26 9.57
C MET A 113 -2.70 -6.59 10.31
N GLN A 114 -1.84 -6.71 11.32
CA GLN A 114 -1.57 -7.98 12.01
C GLN A 114 -2.56 -8.30 13.13
N GLU A 115 -2.93 -7.30 13.91
CA GLU A 115 -3.71 -7.47 15.14
C GLU A 115 -5.21 -7.22 14.93
N LEU A 116 -5.60 -6.40 13.93
CA LEU A 116 -7.00 -6.08 13.64
C LEU A 116 -7.50 -6.77 12.36
N LEU A 117 -6.90 -6.44 11.21
CA LEU A 117 -7.44 -6.78 9.90
C LEU A 117 -7.22 -8.24 9.49
N THR A 118 -6.06 -8.82 9.79
CA THR A 118 -5.79 -10.22 9.47
C THR A 118 -6.67 -11.18 10.29
N PRO A 119 -6.86 -10.98 11.62
CA PRO A 119 -7.82 -11.76 12.40
C PRO A 119 -9.25 -11.59 11.89
N LEU A 120 -9.66 -10.36 11.56
CA LEU A 120 -10.98 -10.09 10.98
C LEU A 120 -11.19 -10.83 9.65
N ALA A 121 -10.18 -10.84 8.77
CA ALA A 121 -10.21 -11.59 7.52
C ALA A 121 -10.38 -13.10 7.73
N ARG A 122 -9.79 -13.65 8.82
CA ARG A 122 -9.99 -15.06 9.19
C ARG A 122 -11.40 -15.31 9.72
N ALA A 123 -11.92 -14.41 10.56
CA ALA A 123 -13.27 -14.48 11.09
C ALA A 123 -14.33 -14.43 9.97
N TRP A 124 -14.07 -13.65 8.92
CA TRP A 124 -14.91 -13.57 7.73
C TRP A 124 -14.66 -14.68 6.69
N GLY A 125 -13.87 -15.70 7.03
CA GLY A 125 -13.76 -16.94 6.24
C GLY A 125 -12.73 -16.92 5.10
N ILE A 126 -11.86 -15.92 5.00
CA ILE A 126 -10.82 -15.87 3.97
C ILE A 126 -9.71 -16.91 4.28
N LYS A 127 -9.74 -18.03 3.56
CA LYS A 127 -8.85 -19.18 3.79
C LYS A 127 -7.42 -18.94 3.29
N SER A 128 -7.26 -18.33 2.10
CA SER A 128 -5.95 -18.09 1.49
C SER A 128 -5.14 -17.05 2.25
N ARG A 129 -3.88 -17.36 2.59
CA ARG A 129 -2.97 -16.42 3.27
C ARG A 129 -2.67 -15.19 2.40
N ALA A 130 -2.52 -15.38 1.09
CA ALA A 130 -2.26 -14.28 0.16
C ALA A 130 -3.48 -13.35 0.07
N LYS A 131 -4.69 -13.90 -0.12
CA LYS A 131 -5.94 -13.11 -0.12
C LYS A 131 -6.15 -12.35 1.19
N ARG A 132 -5.83 -12.96 2.35
CA ARG A 132 -5.88 -12.27 3.65
C ARG A 132 -4.94 -11.08 3.73
N ALA A 133 -3.71 -11.21 3.23
CA ALA A 133 -2.75 -10.11 3.23
C ALA A 133 -3.26 -8.95 2.35
N ARG A 134 -3.74 -9.25 1.14
CA ARG A 134 -4.32 -8.26 0.22
C ARG A 134 -5.56 -7.57 0.78
N PHE A 135 -6.44 -8.35 1.39
CA PHE A 135 -7.61 -7.81 2.08
C PHE A 135 -7.18 -6.85 3.20
N ALA A 136 -6.18 -7.22 4.01
CA ALA A 136 -5.66 -6.36 5.07
C ALA A 136 -4.98 -5.09 4.52
N GLU A 137 -4.26 -5.17 3.39
CA GLU A 137 -3.67 -4.01 2.71
C GLU A 137 -4.75 -3.02 2.25
N ASN A 138 -5.78 -3.51 1.54
CA ASN A 138 -6.87 -2.66 1.06
C ASN A 138 -7.67 -2.06 2.24
N MET A 139 -8.04 -2.87 3.23
CA MET A 139 -8.77 -2.38 4.39
C MET A 139 -7.97 -1.38 5.23
N TYR A 140 -6.64 -1.51 5.30
CA TYR A 140 -5.80 -0.48 5.94
C TYR A 140 -5.92 0.86 5.23
N THR A 141 -5.84 0.87 3.89
CA THR A 141 -6.06 2.09 3.09
C THR A 141 -7.46 2.67 3.34
N ALA A 142 -8.49 1.82 3.35
CA ALA A 142 -9.85 2.28 3.63
C ALA A 142 -10.00 2.90 5.03
N LEU A 143 -9.43 2.28 6.06
CA LEU A 143 -9.43 2.82 7.43
C LEU A 143 -8.67 4.14 7.52
N TYR A 144 -7.51 4.23 6.88
CA TYR A 144 -6.69 5.44 6.85
C TYR A 144 -7.48 6.61 6.24
N VAL A 145 -8.06 6.42 5.05
CA VAL A 145 -8.83 7.47 4.36
C VAL A 145 -10.12 7.81 5.11
N THR A 146 -10.74 6.86 5.82
CA THR A 146 -11.94 7.15 6.63
C THR A 146 -11.65 8.17 7.73
N VAL A 147 -10.42 8.17 8.26
CA VAL A 147 -9.99 9.12 9.30
C VAL A 147 -9.47 10.42 8.68
N ILE A 148 -8.57 10.32 7.71
CA ILE A 148 -7.86 11.47 7.13
C ILE A 148 -8.70 12.22 6.10
N GLY A 149 -9.54 11.53 5.33
CA GLY A 149 -10.36 12.12 4.27
C GLY A 149 -11.32 13.21 4.76
N PRO A 150 -12.14 12.98 5.80
CA PRO A 150 -12.99 14.03 6.37
C PRO A 150 -12.20 15.23 6.91
N TRP A 151 -11.03 14.99 7.52
CA TRP A 151 -10.16 16.06 7.97
C TRP A 151 -9.61 16.87 6.79
N GLY A 152 -9.20 16.21 5.70
CA GLY A 152 -8.76 16.86 4.47
C GLY A 152 -9.84 17.73 3.83
N LEU A 153 -11.07 17.23 3.75
CA LEU A 153 -12.22 18.02 3.26
C LEU A 153 -12.50 19.22 4.16
N HIS A 154 -12.41 19.06 5.47
CA HIS A 154 -12.54 20.17 6.41
C HIS A 154 -11.44 21.22 6.22
N VAL A 155 -10.18 20.80 6.03
CA VAL A 155 -9.06 21.71 5.76
C VAL A 155 -9.29 22.45 4.44
N MET A 156 -9.67 21.74 3.37
CA MET A 156 -9.91 22.35 2.06
C MET A 156 -11.07 23.35 2.10
N SER A 157 -12.13 23.12 2.88
CA SER A 157 -13.26 24.05 3.00
C SER A 157 -12.91 25.39 3.64
N ARG A 158 -11.77 25.45 4.34
CA ARG A 158 -11.23 26.67 4.94
C ARG A 158 -10.29 27.43 3.99
N THR A 159 -10.12 26.96 2.76
CA THR A 159 -9.26 27.57 1.74
C THR A 159 -10.09 27.99 0.53
N PRO A 160 -9.60 28.92 -0.32
CA PRO A 160 -10.29 29.28 -1.56
C PRO A 160 -10.41 28.12 -2.57
N VAL A 161 -9.72 27.00 -2.35
CA VAL A 161 -9.77 25.79 -3.19
C VAL A 161 -11.03 24.94 -2.94
N TRP A 162 -11.94 25.38 -2.07
CA TRP A 162 -13.13 24.60 -1.72
C TRP A 162 -13.89 24.14 -2.98
N TYR A 163 -14.28 22.86 -2.96
CA TYR A 163 -14.92 22.19 -4.09
C TYR A 163 -14.12 22.22 -5.41
N PHE A 164 -12.79 22.16 -5.28
CA PHE A 164 -11.85 22.11 -6.41
C PHE A 164 -11.95 23.34 -7.33
N ASP A 165 -12.11 24.53 -6.74
CA ASP A 165 -11.98 25.77 -7.47
C ASP A 165 -10.52 25.99 -7.89
N THR A 166 -10.30 26.14 -9.21
CA THR A 166 -8.96 26.28 -9.77
C THR A 166 -8.43 27.70 -9.62
N HIS A 167 -9.30 28.71 -9.62
CA HIS A 167 -8.91 30.09 -9.40
C HIS A 167 -8.27 30.27 -8.01
N GLY A 168 -8.92 29.72 -6.98
CA GLY A 168 -8.40 29.69 -5.61
C GLY A 168 -7.06 28.98 -5.43
N MET A 169 -6.59 28.17 -6.40
CA MET A 169 -5.25 27.57 -6.35
C MET A 169 -4.13 28.58 -6.64
N TYR A 170 -4.45 29.69 -7.31
CA TYR A 170 -3.48 30.69 -7.75
C TYR A 170 -3.72 32.06 -7.13
N GLU A 171 -4.95 32.34 -6.69
CA GLU A 171 -5.30 33.57 -6.02
C GLU A 171 -4.45 33.78 -4.76
N GLY A 172 -3.86 34.97 -4.61
CA GLY A 172 -2.99 35.30 -3.48
C GLY A 172 -1.64 34.55 -3.46
N PHE A 173 -1.23 33.92 -4.56
CA PHE A 173 0.08 33.27 -4.66
C PHE A 173 1.22 34.32 -4.60
N PRO A 174 2.29 34.10 -3.80
CA PRO A 174 2.69 32.85 -3.16
C PRO A 174 2.07 32.59 -1.78
N HIS A 175 1.54 31.37 -1.59
CA HIS A 175 1.04 30.89 -0.29
C HIS A 175 2.22 30.47 0.60
N ARG A 176 2.85 31.46 1.25
CA ARG A 176 4.03 31.24 2.11
C ARG A 176 3.69 30.57 3.42
N THR A 177 2.54 30.90 3.98
CA THR A 177 2.11 30.48 5.30
C THR A 177 0.80 29.71 5.21
N HIS A 178 0.59 28.84 6.19
CA HIS A 178 -0.63 28.04 6.29
C HIS A 178 -1.09 27.94 7.75
N ASP A 179 -2.40 27.80 7.93
CA ASP A 179 -2.99 27.45 9.23
C ASP A 179 -2.40 26.13 9.76
N ALA A 180 -2.37 25.98 11.08
CA ALA A 180 -1.86 24.80 11.78
C ALA A 180 -2.45 23.48 11.23
N SER A 181 -3.77 23.45 11.04
CA SER A 181 -4.52 22.29 10.56
C SER A 181 -4.14 21.95 9.12
N PHE A 182 -4.02 22.96 8.26
CA PHE A 182 -3.58 22.78 6.88
C PHE A 182 -2.17 22.22 6.81
N LYS A 183 -1.22 22.86 7.52
CA LYS A 183 0.17 22.43 7.51
C LYS A 183 0.32 21.02 8.06
N CYS A 184 -0.33 20.71 9.17
CA CYS A 184 -0.29 19.38 9.78
C CYS A 184 -0.86 18.31 8.85
N TYR A 185 -2.04 18.55 8.27
CA TYR A 185 -2.65 17.65 7.29
C TYR A 185 -1.73 17.39 6.10
N TYR A 186 -1.18 18.46 5.51
CA TYR A 186 -0.34 18.36 4.32
C TYR A 186 0.95 17.57 4.59
N LEU A 187 1.61 17.82 5.72
CA LEU A 187 2.82 17.09 6.12
C LEU A 187 2.54 15.64 6.52
N LEU A 188 1.40 15.36 7.15
CA LEU A 188 0.98 13.99 7.45
C LEU A 188 0.70 13.20 6.16
N GLN A 189 0.08 13.80 5.16
CA GLN A 189 -0.06 13.17 3.86
C GLN A 189 1.29 12.92 3.20
N ALA A 190 2.22 13.87 3.26
CA ALA A 190 3.59 13.63 2.79
C ALA A 190 4.26 12.45 3.54
N ALA A 191 4.05 12.33 4.85
CA ALA A 191 4.56 11.23 5.67
C ALA A 191 3.95 9.88 5.31
N PHE A 192 2.66 9.84 4.97
CA PHE A 192 1.98 8.64 4.47
C PHE A 192 2.53 8.22 3.11
N TRP A 193 2.69 9.15 2.17
CA TRP A 193 3.28 8.85 0.86
C TRP A 193 4.73 8.37 0.98
N ALA A 194 5.53 8.98 1.87
CA ALA A 194 6.87 8.50 2.19
C ALA A 194 6.83 7.10 2.83
N GLN A 195 5.86 6.81 3.70
CA GLN A 195 5.64 5.47 4.26
C GLN A 195 5.32 4.44 3.18
N GLN A 196 4.53 4.78 2.16
CA GLN A 196 4.26 3.88 1.03
C GLN A 196 5.52 3.59 0.21
N VAL A 197 6.38 4.59 0.00
CA VAL A 197 7.70 4.39 -0.65
C VAL A 197 8.56 3.43 0.17
N VAL A 198 8.63 3.59 1.50
CA VAL A 198 9.38 2.68 2.37
C VAL A 198 8.86 1.24 2.26
N VAL A 199 7.54 1.05 2.29
CA VAL A 199 6.91 -0.28 2.13
C VAL A 199 7.25 -0.91 0.79
N MET A 200 7.23 -0.11 -0.29
CA MET A 200 7.57 -0.57 -1.62
C MET A 200 9.05 -0.96 -1.76
N VAL A 201 9.97 -0.09 -1.32
CA VAL A 201 11.42 -0.31 -1.45
C VAL A 201 11.87 -1.51 -0.61
N LEU A 202 11.30 -1.69 0.57
CA LEU A 202 11.57 -2.84 1.42
C LEU A 202 10.89 -4.14 0.94
N GLY A 203 10.08 -4.09 -0.11
CA GLY A 203 9.36 -5.25 -0.64
C GLY A 203 8.40 -5.88 0.38
N LEU A 204 7.87 -5.05 1.29
CA LEU A 204 6.90 -5.51 2.30
C LEU A 204 5.54 -5.83 1.68
N GLU A 205 5.26 -5.26 0.51
CA GLU A 205 4.12 -5.60 -0.32
C GLU A 205 4.50 -6.56 -1.44
N GLN A 206 3.64 -7.54 -1.72
CA GLN A 206 3.85 -8.43 -2.86
C GLN A 206 3.76 -7.67 -4.18
N ARG A 207 4.73 -7.90 -5.08
CA ARG A 207 4.77 -7.30 -6.41
C ARG A 207 3.50 -7.63 -7.20
N ARG A 208 2.94 -6.62 -7.84
CA ARG A 208 1.75 -6.71 -8.70
C ARG A 208 2.18 -6.67 -10.17
N LYS A 209 1.27 -6.99 -11.10
CA LYS A 209 1.55 -6.91 -12.54
C LYS A 209 1.85 -5.48 -13.02
N ASP A 210 1.27 -4.49 -12.35
CA ASP A 210 1.46 -3.06 -12.59
C ASP A 210 2.59 -2.44 -11.73
N PHE A 211 3.61 -3.23 -11.36
CA PHE A 211 4.67 -2.76 -10.46
C PHE A 211 5.48 -1.60 -11.05
N HIS A 212 5.77 -1.61 -12.35
CA HIS A 212 6.54 -0.55 -12.99
C HIS A 212 5.77 0.77 -13.05
N GLU A 213 4.48 0.70 -13.39
CA GLU A 213 3.56 1.84 -13.39
C GLU A 213 3.36 2.38 -11.98
N LEU A 214 3.26 1.50 -10.99
CA LEU A 214 3.19 1.89 -9.58
C LEU A 214 4.46 2.60 -9.12
N VAL A 215 5.65 2.11 -9.50
CA VAL A 215 6.92 2.80 -9.20
C VAL A 215 6.98 4.17 -9.87
N ALA A 216 6.64 4.25 -11.16
CA ALA A 216 6.61 5.52 -11.89
C ALA A 216 5.66 6.52 -11.22
N HIS A 217 4.49 6.05 -10.78
CA HIS A 217 3.56 6.85 -10.00
C HIS A 217 4.15 7.37 -8.71
N HIS A 218 4.83 6.53 -7.91
CA HIS A 218 5.45 7.00 -6.68
C HIS A 218 6.55 8.05 -6.92
N VAL A 219 7.32 7.91 -8.00
CA VAL A 219 8.29 8.95 -8.38
C VAL A 219 7.59 10.26 -8.69
N VAL A 220 6.52 10.23 -9.49
CA VAL A 220 5.74 11.42 -9.88
C VAL A 220 5.03 12.04 -8.67
N THR A 221 4.38 11.26 -7.83
CA THR A 221 3.64 11.79 -6.67
C THR A 221 4.56 12.35 -5.61
N VAL A 222 5.69 11.70 -5.29
CA VAL A 222 6.69 12.26 -4.37
C VAL A 222 7.28 13.57 -4.93
N ALA A 223 7.55 13.63 -6.23
CA ALA A 223 7.99 14.86 -6.87
C ALA A 223 6.93 15.97 -6.78
N LEU A 224 5.66 15.68 -7.06
CA LEU A 224 4.55 16.62 -6.92
C LEU A 224 4.43 17.15 -5.49
N VAL A 225 4.46 16.27 -4.49
CA VAL A 225 4.37 16.65 -3.07
C VAL A 225 5.55 17.53 -2.66
N ALA A 226 6.78 17.11 -2.98
CA ALA A 226 7.98 17.85 -2.60
C ALA A 226 8.03 19.24 -3.27
N LEU A 227 7.78 19.30 -4.58
CA LEU A 227 7.85 20.55 -5.35
C LEU A 227 6.70 21.49 -5.00
N SER A 228 5.48 20.97 -4.83
CA SER A 228 4.35 21.84 -4.48
C SER A 228 4.47 22.40 -3.06
N TYR A 229 5.04 21.65 -2.11
CA TYR A 229 5.35 22.22 -0.80
C TYR A 229 6.46 23.27 -0.87
N ARG A 230 7.57 22.94 -1.54
CA ARG A 230 8.78 23.79 -1.64
C ARG A 230 8.53 25.10 -2.40
N PHE A 231 7.68 25.08 -3.43
CA PHE A 231 7.42 26.23 -4.30
C PHE A 231 6.01 26.83 -4.11
N HIS A 232 5.39 26.62 -2.95
CA HIS A 232 4.11 27.25 -2.56
C HIS A 232 2.85 26.86 -3.35
N PHE A 233 2.88 25.77 -4.12
CA PHE A 233 1.69 25.23 -4.79
C PHE A 233 0.88 24.26 -3.90
N ALA A 234 0.91 24.42 -2.58
CA ALA A 234 0.29 23.49 -1.65
C ALA A 234 -1.25 23.45 -1.79
N TYR A 235 -1.87 24.54 -2.23
CA TYR A 235 -3.30 24.63 -2.54
C TYR A 235 -3.72 23.76 -3.72
N MET A 236 -2.88 23.67 -4.75
CA MET A 236 -3.08 22.67 -5.81
C MET A 236 -2.84 21.25 -5.26
N GLY A 237 -1.84 21.09 -4.40
CA GLY A 237 -1.51 19.80 -3.79
C GLY A 237 -2.65 19.20 -2.94
N ILE A 238 -3.35 20.01 -2.12
CA ILE A 238 -4.47 19.52 -1.30
C ILE A 238 -5.64 19.03 -2.17
N ALA A 239 -5.93 19.71 -3.27
CA ALA A 239 -6.95 19.28 -4.22
C ALA A 239 -6.61 17.90 -4.81
N VAL A 240 -5.36 17.72 -5.23
CA VAL A 240 -4.88 16.43 -5.76
C VAL A 240 -4.92 15.34 -4.68
N TYR A 241 -4.51 15.61 -3.43
CA TYR A 241 -4.62 14.65 -2.34
C TYR A 241 -6.06 14.17 -2.14
N ILE A 242 -7.02 15.09 -2.06
CA ILE A 242 -8.41 14.74 -1.77
C ILE A 242 -9.04 13.91 -2.89
N THR A 243 -8.80 14.25 -4.17
CA THR A 243 -9.31 13.44 -5.28
C THR A 243 -8.75 12.02 -5.22
N HIS A 244 -7.47 11.90 -4.85
CA HIS A 244 -6.76 10.64 -4.79
C HIS A 244 -7.28 9.77 -3.63
N ASP A 245 -7.29 10.32 -2.42
CA ASP A 245 -7.68 9.61 -1.20
C ASP A 245 -9.12 9.05 -1.31
N ILE A 246 -10.08 9.89 -1.70
CA ILE A 246 -11.50 9.47 -1.79
C ILE A 246 -11.65 8.34 -2.81
N SER A 247 -11.04 8.45 -3.99
CA SER A 247 -11.12 7.40 -5.00
C SER A 247 -10.44 6.08 -4.56
N ASP A 248 -9.33 6.18 -3.82
CA ASP A 248 -8.60 5.01 -3.31
C ASP A 248 -9.41 4.31 -2.21
N PHE A 249 -10.20 5.05 -1.42
CA PHE A 249 -11.15 4.46 -0.48
C PHE A 249 -12.18 3.58 -1.19
N PHE A 250 -12.84 4.07 -2.25
CA PHE A 250 -13.82 3.26 -2.98
C PHE A 250 -13.17 2.05 -3.67
N LEU A 251 -11.96 2.21 -4.19
CA LEU A 251 -11.20 1.09 -4.76
C LEU A 251 -10.88 0.03 -3.71
N ALA A 252 -10.39 0.45 -2.55
CA ALA A 252 -10.06 -0.43 -1.44
C ALA A 252 -11.29 -1.17 -0.89
N VAL A 253 -12.41 -0.48 -0.72
CA VAL A 253 -13.68 -1.08 -0.28
C VAL A 253 -14.18 -2.09 -1.31
N SER A 254 -14.18 -1.73 -2.60
CA SER A 254 -14.64 -2.62 -3.66
C SER A 254 -13.80 -3.91 -3.74
N LYS A 255 -12.48 -3.80 -3.67
CA LYS A 255 -11.57 -4.96 -3.62
C LYS A 255 -11.80 -5.80 -2.36
N SER A 256 -12.01 -5.16 -1.22
CA SER A 256 -12.27 -5.86 0.04
C SER A 256 -13.57 -6.66 -0.01
N LEU A 257 -14.62 -6.13 -0.63
CA LEU A 257 -15.88 -6.84 -0.86
C LEU A 257 -15.72 -8.01 -1.85
N ASN A 258 -14.86 -7.88 -2.86
CA ASN A 258 -14.51 -8.98 -3.76
C ASN A 258 -13.84 -10.14 -3.00
N TYR A 259 -12.88 -9.85 -2.12
CA TYR A 259 -12.22 -10.90 -1.33
C TYR A 259 -13.15 -11.63 -0.35
N LEU A 260 -14.31 -11.03 -0.04
CA LEU A 260 -15.33 -11.58 0.83
C LEU A 260 -16.47 -12.27 0.06
N ASP A 261 -16.42 -12.30 -1.28
CA ASP A 261 -17.49 -12.80 -2.14
C ASP A 261 -18.86 -12.18 -1.78
N ASN A 262 -18.87 -10.89 -1.41
CA ASN A 262 -20.07 -10.20 -0.96
C ASN A 262 -20.96 -9.80 -2.15
N LYS A 263 -22.29 -9.98 -2.02
CA LYS A 263 -23.29 -9.61 -3.04
C LYS A 263 -23.23 -8.13 -3.45
N LEU A 264 -22.77 -7.24 -2.57
CA LEU A 264 -22.62 -5.81 -2.85
C LEU A 264 -21.36 -5.48 -3.69
N GLN A 265 -20.53 -6.46 -4.03
CA GLN A 265 -19.31 -6.25 -4.81
C GLN A 265 -19.59 -5.50 -6.11
N GLY A 266 -20.57 -5.96 -6.92
CA GLY A 266 -20.86 -5.34 -8.22
C GLY A 266 -21.27 -3.87 -8.10
N VAL A 267 -22.14 -3.56 -7.13
CA VAL A 267 -22.57 -2.18 -6.84
C VAL A 267 -21.39 -1.33 -6.39
N SER A 268 -20.59 -1.82 -5.44
CA SER A 268 -19.41 -1.10 -4.93
C SER A 268 -18.38 -0.83 -6.03
N PHE A 269 -18.22 -1.77 -6.98
CA PHE A 269 -17.30 -1.64 -8.10
C PHE A 269 -17.80 -0.61 -9.13
N GLY A 270 -19.09 -0.61 -9.43
CA GLY A 270 -19.71 0.42 -10.26
C GLY A 270 -19.55 1.83 -9.66
N VAL A 271 -19.78 1.97 -8.35
CA VAL A 271 -19.55 3.23 -7.62
C VAL A 271 -18.08 3.63 -7.67
N CYS A 272 -17.16 2.68 -7.48
CA CYS A 272 -15.72 2.93 -7.59
C CYS A 272 -15.35 3.50 -8.97
N ILE A 273 -15.87 2.95 -10.07
CA ILE A 273 -15.61 3.45 -11.41
C ILE A 273 -16.15 4.87 -11.60
N ALA A 274 -17.39 5.14 -11.15
CA ALA A 274 -17.99 6.46 -11.25
C ALA A 274 -17.18 7.52 -10.47
N VAL A 275 -16.79 7.21 -9.23
CA VAL A 275 -15.97 8.09 -8.41
C VAL A 275 -14.58 8.29 -9.02
N TRP A 276 -13.96 7.23 -9.55
CA TRP A 276 -12.67 7.30 -10.24
C TRP A 276 -12.72 8.24 -11.44
N ILE A 277 -13.75 8.10 -12.30
CA ILE A 277 -13.95 8.99 -13.46
C ILE A 277 -14.12 10.44 -13.01
N TYR A 278 -14.98 10.69 -12.04
CA TYR A 278 -15.23 12.06 -11.58
C TYR A 278 -13.99 12.70 -10.93
N LEU A 279 -13.41 12.06 -9.91
CA LEU A 279 -12.33 12.65 -9.13
C LEU A 279 -10.98 12.61 -9.86
N ARG A 280 -10.62 11.47 -10.48
CA ARG A 280 -9.29 11.29 -11.07
C ARG A 280 -9.18 11.66 -12.54
N HIS A 281 -10.31 11.88 -13.22
CA HIS A 281 -10.32 12.38 -14.60
C HIS A 281 -10.97 13.73 -14.70
N TYR A 282 -12.27 13.87 -14.39
CA TYR A 282 -12.94 15.15 -14.60
C TYR A 282 -12.29 16.30 -13.79
N ILE A 283 -12.11 16.13 -12.48
CA ILE A 283 -11.49 17.16 -11.64
C ILE A 283 -10.01 17.37 -12.00
N ASN A 284 -9.21 16.30 -12.14
CA ASN A 284 -7.80 16.44 -12.51
C ASN A 284 -7.61 17.09 -13.89
N LEU A 285 -8.48 16.83 -14.88
CA LEU A 285 -8.44 17.50 -16.17
C LEU A 285 -8.79 18.98 -16.06
N ARG A 286 -9.67 19.39 -15.12
CA ARG A 286 -9.88 20.82 -14.83
C ARG A 286 -8.63 21.47 -14.24
N ILE A 287 -7.95 20.80 -13.31
CA ILE A 287 -6.67 21.29 -12.75
C ILE A 287 -5.60 21.36 -13.85
N LEU A 288 -5.53 20.36 -14.73
CA LEU A 288 -4.57 20.36 -15.82
C LEU A 288 -4.87 21.44 -16.85
N TYR A 289 -6.15 21.70 -17.14
CA TYR A 289 -6.59 22.80 -17.99
C TYR A 289 -6.21 24.16 -17.41
N SER A 290 -6.38 24.36 -16.09
CA SER A 290 -5.99 25.62 -15.44
C SER A 290 -4.46 25.87 -15.50
N ALA A 291 -3.67 24.81 -15.65
CA ALA A 291 -2.22 24.86 -15.85
C ALA A 291 -1.77 24.98 -17.31
N LEU A 292 -2.67 25.06 -18.31
CA LEU A 292 -2.27 25.29 -19.69
C LEU A 292 -1.71 26.71 -19.90
N PRO A 293 -0.81 26.90 -20.89
CA PRO A 293 -0.34 28.24 -21.25
C PRO A 293 -1.51 29.14 -21.65
N GLY A 294 -1.63 30.32 -21.03
CA GLY A 294 -2.73 31.25 -21.26
C GLY A 294 -3.97 31.01 -20.38
N SER A 295 -3.96 29.99 -19.54
CA SER A 295 -5.00 29.72 -18.54
C SER A 295 -4.66 30.32 -17.17
N GLU A 296 -5.46 30.00 -16.15
CA GLU A 296 -5.42 30.59 -14.80
C GLU A 296 -4.04 30.61 -14.14
N PHE A 297 -3.21 29.58 -14.36
CA PHE A 297 -1.84 29.56 -13.84
C PHE A 297 -1.04 30.78 -14.29
N SER A 298 -1.22 31.22 -15.53
CA SER A 298 -0.50 32.36 -16.11
C SER A 298 -1.24 33.69 -15.95
N THR A 299 -2.56 33.68 -15.76
CA THR A 299 -3.39 34.89 -15.77
C THR A 299 -3.81 35.38 -14.38
N VAL A 300 -3.89 34.49 -13.38
CA VAL A 300 -4.34 34.85 -12.02
C VAL A 300 -3.15 35.26 -11.16
N GLY A 301 -2.92 36.56 -11.00
CA GLY A 301 -1.83 37.15 -10.20
C GLY A 301 -0.49 37.21 -10.94
N PRO A 302 0.60 37.69 -10.30
CA PRO A 302 1.88 37.93 -10.96
C PRO A 302 2.49 36.66 -11.56
N TYR A 303 2.92 36.71 -12.82
CA TYR A 303 3.52 35.59 -13.56
C TYR A 303 4.97 35.90 -13.95
N GLU A 304 5.81 35.99 -12.93
CA GLU A 304 7.22 36.31 -13.04
C GLU A 304 8.02 35.55 -11.98
N LEU A 305 9.32 35.36 -12.21
CA LEU A 305 10.18 34.73 -11.22
C LEU A 305 10.84 35.81 -10.36
N ASN A 306 10.58 35.81 -9.06
CA ASN A 306 11.24 36.69 -8.11
C ASN A 306 11.62 35.91 -6.84
N TRP A 307 12.93 35.81 -6.58
CA TRP A 307 13.47 35.06 -5.45
C TRP A 307 13.30 35.78 -4.11
N GLU A 308 13.31 37.12 -4.11
CA GLU A 308 13.16 37.93 -2.89
C GLU A 308 11.73 37.85 -2.36
N THR A 309 10.75 37.85 -3.26
CA THR A 309 9.34 37.70 -2.90
C THR A 309 8.87 36.24 -2.93
N GLU A 310 9.78 35.27 -3.07
CA GLU A 310 9.46 33.83 -3.20
C GLU A 310 8.33 33.56 -4.23
N GLN A 311 8.24 34.41 -5.25
CA GLN A 311 7.28 34.31 -6.33
C GLN A 311 7.86 33.35 -7.37
N TYR A 312 7.40 32.11 -7.33
CA TYR A 312 7.89 31.04 -8.19
C TYR A 312 6.99 30.76 -9.39
N LYS A 313 5.87 31.48 -9.54
CA LYS A 313 4.92 31.27 -10.63
C LYS A 313 5.45 31.88 -11.93
N CYS A 314 6.16 31.07 -12.70
CA CYS A 314 6.81 31.46 -13.95
C CYS A 314 6.69 30.35 -15.02
N PRO A 315 7.08 30.61 -16.29
CA PRO A 315 7.02 29.61 -17.38
C PRO A 315 7.67 28.27 -17.05
N LEU A 316 8.82 28.29 -16.36
CA LEU A 316 9.51 27.06 -15.95
C LEU A 316 8.66 26.25 -14.95
N SER A 317 8.15 26.91 -13.91
CA SER A 317 7.29 26.27 -12.90
C SER A 317 6.00 25.73 -13.53
N ASN A 318 5.43 26.45 -14.51
CA ASN A 318 4.23 26.05 -15.20
C ASN A 318 4.47 24.77 -16.02
N PHE A 319 5.56 24.74 -16.80
CA PHE A 319 5.95 23.57 -17.59
C PHE A 319 6.18 22.32 -16.72
N ILE A 320 6.92 22.48 -15.60
CA ILE A 320 7.17 21.37 -14.67
C ILE A 320 5.88 20.90 -14.01
N THR A 321 5.05 21.82 -13.52
CA THR A 321 3.77 21.51 -12.86
C THR A 321 2.83 20.79 -13.82
N PHE A 322 2.64 21.33 -15.03
CA PHE A 322 1.83 20.71 -16.08
C PHE A 322 2.36 19.33 -16.45
N GLY A 323 3.68 19.19 -16.66
CA GLY A 323 4.30 17.91 -17.02
C GLY A 323 4.07 16.82 -15.97
N LEU A 324 4.26 17.13 -14.68
CA LEU A 324 4.03 16.18 -13.59
C LEU A 324 2.55 15.81 -13.44
N LEU A 325 1.64 16.78 -13.55
CA LEU A 325 0.20 16.52 -13.50
C LEU A 325 -0.27 15.72 -14.72
N ALA A 326 0.27 15.98 -15.92
CA ALA A 326 -0.03 15.24 -17.13
C ALA A 326 0.46 13.78 -17.03
N LEU A 327 1.65 13.54 -16.49
CA LEU A 327 2.15 12.19 -16.21
C LEU A 327 1.27 11.46 -15.20
N LEU A 328 0.87 12.13 -14.13
CA LEU A 328 -0.08 11.59 -13.16
C LEU A 328 -1.43 11.26 -13.82
N GLN A 329 -1.93 12.12 -14.70
CA GLN A 329 -3.17 11.91 -15.45
C GLN A 329 -3.07 10.73 -16.43
N ALA A 330 -1.92 10.54 -17.09
CA ALA A 330 -1.67 9.40 -17.98
C ALA A 330 -1.68 8.07 -17.21
N LEU A 331 -1.07 8.03 -16.03
CA LEU A 331 -1.12 6.86 -15.14
C LEU A 331 -2.55 6.59 -14.64
N ASN A 332 -3.30 7.63 -14.28
CA ASN A 332 -4.72 7.49 -13.92
C ASN A 332 -5.55 6.90 -15.08
N LEU A 333 -5.26 7.25 -16.34
CA LEU A 333 -5.92 6.69 -17.53
C LEU A 333 -5.58 5.22 -17.73
N PHE A 334 -4.32 4.84 -17.53
CA PHE A 334 -3.89 3.44 -17.57
C PHE A 334 -4.70 2.60 -16.56
N TRP A 335 -4.84 3.05 -15.31
CA TRP A 335 -5.63 2.31 -14.32
C TRP A 335 -7.13 2.34 -14.57
N LEU A 336 -7.67 3.43 -15.14
CA LEU A 336 -9.07 3.44 -15.60
C LEU A 336 -9.30 2.37 -16.66
N TYR A 337 -8.38 2.24 -17.63
CA TYR A 337 -8.44 1.17 -18.62
C TYR A 337 -8.46 -0.22 -17.94
N CYS A 338 -7.62 -0.48 -16.94
CA CYS A 338 -7.65 -1.73 -16.18
C CYS A 338 -8.99 -1.95 -15.44
N LEU A 339 -9.56 -0.90 -14.85
CA LEU A 339 -10.85 -0.96 -14.16
C LEU A 339 -11.98 -1.29 -15.13
N LEU A 340 -12.05 -0.60 -16.26
CA LEU A 340 -13.06 -0.82 -17.30
C LEU A 340 -12.92 -2.20 -17.94
N ARG A 341 -11.69 -2.68 -18.16
CA ARG A 341 -11.43 -4.04 -18.63
C ARG A 341 -11.92 -5.09 -17.63
N SER A 342 -11.69 -4.87 -16.34
CA SER A 342 -12.21 -5.76 -15.28
C SER A 342 -13.74 -5.71 -15.20
N ALA A 343 -14.35 -4.53 -15.40
CA ALA A 343 -15.80 -4.37 -15.49
C ALA A 343 -16.39 -5.13 -16.67
N TYR A 344 -15.76 -5.04 -17.84
CA TYR A 344 -16.15 -5.79 -19.02
C TYR A 344 -16.13 -7.30 -18.75
N LYS A 345 -15.05 -7.82 -18.16
CA LYS A 345 -14.96 -9.23 -17.78
C LYS A 345 -16.03 -9.65 -16.76
N PHE A 346 -16.31 -8.81 -15.78
CA PHE A 346 -17.34 -9.08 -14.77
C PHE A 346 -18.74 -9.16 -15.39
N VAL A 347 -19.10 -8.19 -16.25
CA VAL A 347 -20.44 -8.10 -16.86
C VAL A 347 -20.65 -9.14 -17.95
N PHE A 348 -19.67 -9.33 -18.84
CA PHE A 348 -19.85 -10.17 -20.04
C PHE A 348 -19.38 -11.61 -19.86
N LEU A 349 -18.42 -11.88 -18.97
CA LEU A 349 -17.89 -13.23 -18.74
C LEU A 349 -18.32 -13.81 -17.38
N GLY A 350 -18.96 -13.02 -16.51
CA GLY A 350 -19.30 -13.43 -15.15
C GLY A 350 -18.09 -13.69 -14.26
N VAL A 351 -16.90 -13.22 -14.66
CA VAL A 351 -15.64 -13.45 -13.95
C VAL A 351 -15.31 -12.23 -13.08
N ALA A 352 -15.45 -12.39 -11.77
CA ALA A 352 -15.12 -11.38 -10.75
C ALA A 352 -13.61 -11.30 -10.42
N LYS A 353 -12.75 -11.45 -11.42
CA LYS A 353 -11.29 -11.45 -11.25
C LYS A 353 -10.70 -10.13 -11.74
N ASP A 354 -9.92 -9.47 -10.88
CA ASP A 354 -9.17 -8.24 -11.21
C ASP A 354 -7.89 -8.62 -11.98
N ASP A 355 -7.74 -8.12 -13.21
CA ASP A 355 -6.61 -8.43 -14.09
C ASP A 355 -5.25 -8.02 -13.49
N ARG A 356 -5.24 -7.07 -12.55
CA ARG A 356 -4.02 -6.62 -11.86
C ARG A 356 -3.50 -7.65 -10.84
N SER A 357 -4.33 -8.62 -10.46
CA SER A 357 -4.10 -9.59 -9.38
C SER A 357 -3.64 -10.99 -9.86
N GLU A 358 -3.42 -11.19 -11.16
CA GLU A 358 -3.29 -12.53 -11.74
C GLU A 358 -2.04 -13.35 -11.34
N ASP A 359 -0.99 -12.76 -10.75
CA ASP A 359 0.16 -13.53 -10.20
C ASP A 359 -0.07 -14.02 -8.76
N GLU A 360 -1.29 -13.90 -8.23
CA GLU A 360 -1.65 -14.26 -6.84
C GLU A 360 -1.90 -15.76 -6.60
N GLU A 361 -1.83 -16.59 -7.65
CA GLU A 361 -1.86 -18.06 -7.55
C GLU A 361 -0.52 -18.63 -8.00
N VAL A 362 0.43 -18.77 -7.07
CA VAL A 362 1.55 -19.69 -7.27
C VAL A 362 0.93 -21.07 -7.53
N PRO A 363 1.24 -21.74 -8.66
CA PRO A 363 0.74 -23.09 -8.87
C PRO A 363 1.25 -23.93 -7.70
N THR A 364 0.33 -24.33 -6.82
CA THR A 364 0.61 -25.39 -5.87
C THR A 364 0.92 -26.56 -6.77
N ALA A 365 2.20 -26.96 -6.85
CA ALA A 365 2.67 -28.00 -7.74
C ALA A 365 1.65 -29.15 -7.70
N GLN A 366 0.85 -29.25 -8.76
CA GLN A 366 -0.01 -30.39 -8.96
C GLN A 366 1.00 -31.53 -9.06
N ARG A 367 1.03 -32.37 -8.02
CA ARG A 367 1.62 -33.70 -8.14
C ARG A 367 0.80 -34.37 -9.24
N VAL A 368 1.32 -34.27 -10.46
CA VAL A 368 0.96 -35.17 -11.55
C VAL A 368 1.26 -36.54 -10.99
N VAL A 369 0.21 -37.24 -10.55
CA VAL A 369 0.29 -38.68 -10.31
C VAL A 369 0.50 -39.27 -11.70
N GLN A 370 1.78 -39.42 -12.05
CA GLN A 370 2.19 -40.18 -13.21
C GLN A 370 1.72 -41.60 -12.94
N LYS A 371 0.66 -42.03 -13.62
CA LYS A 371 0.35 -43.46 -13.77
C LYS A 371 1.57 -44.06 -14.48
N GLU A 372 2.46 -44.69 -13.71
CA GLU A 372 3.50 -45.53 -14.30
C GLU A 372 2.80 -46.63 -15.08
N GLY A 373 2.98 -46.57 -16.40
CA GLY A 373 2.66 -47.64 -17.31
C GLY A 373 3.48 -48.86 -16.93
N HIS A 374 2.79 -49.99 -16.92
CA HIS A 374 3.34 -51.32 -16.78
C HIS A 374 4.38 -51.56 -17.89
N VAL A 375 5.67 -51.49 -17.54
CA VAL A 375 6.76 -51.94 -18.41
C VAL A 375 6.93 -53.43 -18.16
N MET A 376 6.52 -54.24 -19.14
CA MET A 376 6.87 -55.66 -19.19
C MET A 376 8.39 -55.78 -19.30
N THR A 377 9.00 -56.48 -18.34
CA THR A 377 10.37 -56.97 -18.47
C THR A 377 10.32 -58.42 -18.91
N ALA A 378 11.07 -58.72 -19.96
CA ALA A 378 11.25 -60.06 -20.50
C ALA A 378 12.21 -60.84 -19.60
N SER A 379 11.67 -61.53 -18.63
CA SER A 379 12.32 -62.66 -17.95
C SER A 379 11.22 -63.46 -17.26
N ASP A 380 10.74 -64.48 -17.96
CA ASP A 380 10.41 -65.80 -17.39
C ASP A 380 9.74 -66.64 -18.48
N VAL A 381 10.61 -67.16 -19.34
CA VAL A 381 10.33 -68.41 -20.05
C VAL A 381 10.37 -69.51 -19.00
N SER A 382 9.22 -70.10 -18.67
CA SER A 382 9.05 -71.55 -18.46
C SER A 382 7.77 -71.86 -17.69
N SER A 383 7.06 -72.88 -18.18
CA SER A 383 6.02 -73.68 -17.51
C SER A 383 4.62 -73.09 -17.38
N HIS A 384 3.77 -73.37 -18.38
CA HIS A 384 2.40 -73.73 -18.09
C HIS A 384 1.97 -74.92 -18.96
N SER A 385 1.91 -76.08 -18.32
CA SER A 385 1.15 -77.26 -18.76
C SER A 385 -0.33 -77.07 -18.41
N LEU A 386 -1.17 -77.31 -19.43
CA LEU A 386 -2.51 -77.92 -19.45
C LEU A 386 -3.29 -78.09 -18.12
N ASP A 387 -4.51 -77.53 -18.06
CA ASP A 387 -5.79 -78.22 -17.73
C ASP A 387 -6.94 -77.17 -17.78
N GLU A 388 -7.85 -77.16 -18.77
CA GLU A 388 -9.13 -77.89 -18.90
C GLU A 388 -10.35 -77.27 -18.15
N SER A 389 -11.47 -77.16 -18.88
CA SER A 389 -12.89 -77.17 -18.40
C SER A 389 -13.70 -75.86 -18.14
N ARG A 390 -14.50 -75.51 -19.18
CA ARG A 390 -15.85 -74.86 -19.32
C ARG A 390 -16.87 -74.94 -18.13
N PRO A 391 -18.13 -74.37 -18.22
CA PRO A 391 -18.69 -73.18 -18.91
C PRO A 391 -19.84 -72.40 -18.16
N LEU A 392 -20.30 -71.31 -18.81
CA LEU A 392 -21.59 -70.57 -18.84
C LEU A 392 -22.85 -71.06 -18.06
N LEU A 393 -23.65 -70.09 -17.57
CA LEU A 393 -25.13 -69.94 -17.49
C LEU A 393 -25.42 -68.64 -16.68
N SER A 394 -26.51 -67.87 -16.71
CA SER A 394 -27.72 -67.67 -17.53
C SER A 394 -28.51 -66.52 -16.88
N GLN A 395 -29.10 -65.64 -17.70
CA GLN A 395 -30.33 -64.83 -17.58
C GLN A 395 -30.96 -64.48 -16.20
N GLY A 396 -31.46 -63.24 -16.09
CA GLY A 396 -32.51 -62.87 -15.13
C GLY A 396 -32.93 -61.38 -15.20
N SER A 397 -34.15 -61.13 -15.65
CA SER A 397 -34.78 -59.87 -16.05
C SER A 397 -35.50 -59.08 -14.93
N VAL A 398 -35.63 -57.75 -15.11
CA VAL A 398 -36.83 -56.91 -14.92
C VAL A 398 -37.50 -56.84 -13.52
N GLN A 399 -37.63 -55.64 -12.93
CA GLN A 399 -38.92 -54.91 -12.83
C GLN A 399 -38.83 -53.54 -12.14
N GLN A 400 -39.51 -52.58 -12.75
CA GLN A 400 -39.78 -51.21 -12.32
C GLN A 400 -41.19 -51.17 -11.68
N ARG A 401 -41.41 -50.47 -10.56
CA ARG A 401 -42.77 -50.16 -10.07
C ARG A 401 -42.87 -48.77 -9.41
N ARG A 402 -43.83 -47.99 -9.93
CA ARG A 402 -44.33 -46.67 -9.50
C ARG A 402 -45.25 -46.78 -8.27
N SER A 403 -45.39 -45.65 -7.53
CA SER A 403 -46.65 -44.96 -7.13
C SER A 403 -46.57 -44.41 -5.69
N ARG A 404 -46.53 -43.10 -5.41
CA ARG A 404 -47.61 -42.06 -5.34
C ARG A 404 -48.47 -42.09 -4.05
N LYS A 405 -48.43 -40.97 -3.28
CA LYS A 405 -49.50 -40.22 -2.54
C LYS A 405 -48.79 -39.27 -1.53
N ALA A 406 -48.88 -37.93 -1.53
CA ALA A 406 -49.99 -36.95 -1.53
C ALA A 406 -50.61 -36.68 -0.15
N THR A 407 -51.07 -35.43 0.05
CA THR A 407 -51.76 -34.75 1.19
C THR A 407 -50.86 -34.26 2.33
N THR A 408 -50.87 -32.99 2.75
CA THR A 408 -51.87 -31.90 2.63
C THR A 408 -51.18 -30.55 2.67
#